data_AF-A0AAV2SLY4-F1
#
_entry.id   AF-A0AAV2SLY4-F1
#
_cell.length_a   1.000
_cell.length_b   1.000
_cell.length_c   1.000
_cell.angle_alpha   90.00
_cell.angle_beta   90.00
_cell.angle_gamma   90.00
#
_symmetry.space_group_name_H-M   'P 1'
#
loop_
_entity.id
_entity.type
_entity.pdbx_description
1 polymer ?
#
loop_
_entity_poly.entity_id
_entity_poly.type
_entity_poly.pdbx_seq_one_letter_code
_entity_poly.pdbx_strand_id
1 'polypeptide(L)'
;TYLHPSCSLRFAVLAARSSYAIYNTNLHCIPQLTWRDVQHAVVWTSDWGVLAHNGGWQTNGRGLKFNPRFGFGLLNAEALVAIVKNWTPVPEKTVCLVEETKRSTSSLKSGGSIVIELESDGCIDQNEEVGWLEHVEVIFTANYTNRGALTVNLTSPMGTTTQILTARPRDNSTEGFSSWAFMSVHTWGEGPQGTWILNIQDKTSGSENGSVGEVYLRLHGTRKTPEHMRSNRTYSERVMRPSRVTGTEDNSPLTSENLKSLTWEKLKEKLLQGSSVSSLSDLTLADLDLLMETGQLSNAIQNMAPEEGNNHQMDLD
;
A
#
# COMPACT_ATOMS: atom_id res chain seq x y z
N THR A 1 -33.03 -26.03 -7.44
CA THR A 1 -33.17 -24.69 -8.03
C THR A 1 -32.82 -23.69 -6.93
N TYR A 2 -31.76 -22.91 -7.15
CA TYR A 2 -31.25 -21.78 -6.34
C TYR A 2 -30.87 -22.02 -4.87
N LEU A 3 -29.56 -22.09 -4.62
CA LEU A 3 -28.93 -21.55 -3.40
C LEU A 3 -27.57 -20.97 -3.83
N HIS A 4 -27.55 -19.66 -4.04
CA HIS A 4 -26.34 -18.87 -4.25
C HIS A 4 -25.56 -18.79 -2.93
N PRO A 5 -24.29 -19.22 -2.85
CA PRO A 5 -23.42 -18.85 -1.74
C PRO A 5 -22.66 -17.59 -2.13
N SER A 6 -23.12 -16.45 -1.62
CA SER A 6 -22.48 -15.15 -1.71
C SER A 6 -21.09 -15.22 -1.06
N CYS A 7 -20.04 -15.28 -1.87
CA CYS A 7 -18.65 -15.15 -1.43
C CYS A 7 -18.45 -13.74 -0.85
N SER A 8 -18.52 -13.60 0.47
CA SER A 8 -18.65 -12.28 1.10
C SER A 8 -17.37 -11.45 0.99
N LEU A 9 -17.58 -10.16 0.74
CA LEU A 9 -16.66 -9.01 0.71
C LEU A 9 -15.71 -8.89 1.93
N ARG A 10 -15.92 -9.68 2.99
CA ARG A 10 -15.30 -9.56 4.31
C ARG A 10 -13.77 -9.72 4.31
N PHE A 11 -13.20 -10.56 3.45
CA PHE A 11 -11.77 -10.93 3.59
C PHE A 11 -10.80 -10.04 2.81
N ALA A 12 -11.19 -9.52 1.64
CA ALA A 12 -10.28 -8.71 0.81
C ALA A 12 -9.94 -7.36 1.46
N VAL A 13 -10.90 -6.73 2.15
CA VAL A 13 -10.72 -5.45 2.83
C VAL A 13 -9.92 -5.61 4.14
N LEU A 14 -10.10 -6.73 4.86
CA LEU A 14 -9.34 -7.07 6.06
C LEU A 14 -7.88 -7.46 5.72
N ALA A 15 -7.65 -8.21 4.64
CA ALA A 15 -6.32 -8.56 4.15
C ALA A 15 -5.52 -7.34 3.64
N ALA A 16 -6.20 -6.33 3.10
CA ALA A 16 -5.57 -5.07 2.70
C ALA A 16 -5.20 -4.15 3.88
N ARG A 17 -5.76 -4.38 5.08
CA ARG A 17 -5.52 -3.57 6.29
C ARG A 17 -4.73 -4.28 7.39
N SER A 18 -4.65 -5.60 7.34
CA SER A 18 -3.93 -6.40 8.32
C SER A 18 -3.22 -7.53 7.58
N SER A 19 -1.94 -7.72 7.86
CA SER A 19 -1.05 -8.77 7.35
C SER A 19 -1.48 -10.20 7.73
N TYR A 20 -2.78 -10.44 7.93
CA TYR A 20 -3.36 -11.72 8.29
C TYR A 20 -3.63 -12.57 7.03
N ALA A 21 -2.70 -13.46 6.72
CA ALA A 21 -3.03 -14.69 6.02
C ALA A 21 -3.73 -15.62 7.02
N ILE A 22 -5.06 -15.76 6.95
CA ILE A 22 -5.79 -16.72 7.79
C ILE A 22 -5.85 -18.07 7.07
N TYR A 23 -5.22 -19.05 7.69
CA TYR A 23 -5.28 -20.46 7.32
C TYR A 23 -6.58 -21.08 7.84
N ASN A 24 -7.51 -21.43 6.93
CA ASN A 24 -8.69 -22.29 7.16
C ASN A 24 -9.79 -21.65 8.05
N THR A 25 -11.11 -21.73 7.79
CA THR A 25 -11.98 -22.77 7.20
C THR A 25 -13.20 -22.07 6.55
N ASN A 26 -13.75 -22.65 5.47
CA ASN A 26 -14.94 -22.21 4.70
C ASN A 26 -14.77 -21.10 3.64
N LEU A 27 -13.57 -20.86 3.10
CA LEU A 27 -13.37 -20.09 1.86
C LEU A 27 -13.32 -21.04 0.65
N HIS A 28 -14.47 -21.54 0.18
CA HIS A 28 -14.52 -22.50 -0.93
C HIS A 28 -14.43 -21.86 -2.35
N CYS A 29 -14.17 -20.55 -2.45
CA CYS A 29 -14.34 -19.80 -3.70
C CYS A 29 -13.16 -18.89 -4.10
N ILE A 30 -12.04 -18.89 -3.38
CA ILE A 30 -10.86 -18.09 -3.74
C ILE A 30 -9.64 -19.01 -3.72
N PRO A 31 -8.77 -19.00 -4.76
CA PRO A 31 -7.49 -19.70 -4.70
C PRO A 31 -6.73 -19.28 -3.43
N GLN A 32 -5.94 -20.18 -2.83
CA GLN A 32 -5.14 -19.83 -1.65
C GLN A 32 -4.15 -18.72 -2.02
N LEU A 33 -4.46 -17.48 -1.65
CA LEU A 33 -3.62 -16.32 -1.89
C LEU A 33 -2.53 -16.26 -0.83
N THR A 34 -1.29 -16.04 -1.26
CA THR A 34 -0.19 -15.69 -0.37
C THR A 34 -0.26 -14.21 0.01
N TRP A 35 0.54 -13.79 1.00
CA TRP A 35 0.64 -12.38 1.36
C TRP A 35 1.13 -11.49 0.20
N ARG A 36 1.97 -12.02 -0.69
CA ARG A 36 2.44 -11.30 -1.90
C ARG A 36 1.35 -11.19 -2.95
N ASP A 37 0.55 -12.23 -3.12
CA ASP A 37 -0.59 -12.19 -4.05
C ASP A 37 -1.55 -11.06 -3.71
N VAL A 38 -1.83 -10.86 -2.41
CA VAL A 38 -2.65 -9.75 -1.93
C VAL A 38 -2.01 -8.40 -2.30
N GLN A 39 -0.71 -8.23 -2.07
CA GLN A 39 -0.02 -6.98 -2.43
C GLN A 39 -0.06 -6.70 -3.93
N HIS A 40 0.26 -7.70 -4.76
CA HIS A 40 0.16 -7.62 -6.21
C HIS A 40 -1.25 -7.22 -6.66
N ALA A 41 -2.28 -7.87 -6.13
CA ALA A 41 -3.65 -7.58 -6.46
C ALA A 41 -4.06 -6.15 -6.06
N VAL A 42 -3.63 -5.67 -4.88
CA VAL A 42 -3.84 -4.28 -4.44
C VAL A 42 -3.17 -3.30 -5.41
N VAL A 43 -1.87 -3.47 -5.68
CA VAL A 43 -1.13 -2.61 -6.63
C VAL A 43 -1.82 -2.56 -7.99
N TRP A 44 -2.31 -3.70 -8.47
CA TRP A 44 -2.94 -3.83 -9.79
C TRP A 44 -4.37 -3.27 -9.86
N THR A 45 -5.06 -3.12 -8.73
CA THR A 45 -6.47 -2.73 -8.69
C THR A 45 -6.73 -1.34 -8.08
N SER A 46 -5.77 -0.76 -7.34
CA SER A 46 -5.93 0.56 -6.71
C SER A 46 -6.25 1.69 -7.69
N ASP A 47 -7.24 2.51 -7.37
CA ASP A 47 -7.71 3.59 -8.22
C ASP A 47 -7.05 4.94 -7.85
N TRP A 48 -6.20 5.45 -8.74
CA TRP A 48 -5.61 6.78 -8.59
C TRP A 48 -6.58 7.91 -8.98
N GLY A 49 -7.59 7.61 -9.80
CA GLY A 49 -8.44 8.61 -10.46
C GLY A 49 -9.31 9.41 -9.52
N VAL A 50 -9.87 8.74 -8.51
CA VAL A 50 -10.63 9.40 -7.42
C VAL A 50 -9.76 10.44 -6.70
N LEU A 51 -8.45 10.24 -6.68
CA LEU A 51 -7.46 11.09 -6.03
C LEU A 51 -6.65 11.94 -7.01
N ALA A 52 -7.02 11.97 -8.31
CA ALA A 52 -6.24 12.63 -9.37
C ALA A 52 -6.10 14.15 -9.18
N HIS A 53 -7.02 14.77 -8.45
CA HIS A 53 -6.97 16.19 -8.09
C HIS A 53 -5.83 16.54 -7.12
N ASN A 54 -5.23 15.54 -6.45
CA ASN A 54 -4.08 15.75 -5.59
C ASN A 54 -2.80 15.82 -6.41
N GLY A 55 -1.93 16.81 -6.14
CA GLY A 55 -0.63 16.91 -6.78
C GLY A 55 0.33 15.76 -6.43
N GLY A 56 1.36 15.58 -7.25
CA GLY A 56 2.46 14.62 -6.98
C GLY A 56 2.28 13.21 -7.54
N TRP A 57 1.26 12.97 -8.37
CA TRP A 57 1.13 11.73 -9.13
C TRP A 57 2.25 11.60 -10.16
N GLN A 58 2.88 10.44 -10.17
CA GLN A 58 3.92 10.05 -11.11
C GLN A 58 3.54 8.74 -11.78
N THR A 59 4.25 8.40 -12.85
CA THR A 59 4.06 7.13 -13.57
C THR A 59 5.39 6.42 -13.58
N ASN A 60 5.39 5.16 -13.12
CA ASN A 60 6.59 4.37 -13.09
C ASN A 60 6.92 3.76 -14.47
N GLY A 61 8.04 3.05 -14.60
CA GLY A 61 8.51 2.43 -15.85
C GLY A 61 7.57 1.37 -16.44
N ARG A 62 6.61 0.85 -15.65
CA ARG A 62 5.56 -0.07 -16.11
C ARG A 62 4.20 0.60 -16.34
N GLY A 63 4.14 1.93 -16.29
CA GLY A 63 2.90 2.66 -16.52
C GLY A 63 1.99 2.73 -15.28
N LEU A 64 2.45 2.28 -14.12
CA LEU A 64 1.67 2.35 -12.88
C LEU A 64 1.72 3.77 -12.29
N LYS A 65 0.56 4.32 -11.99
CA LYS A 65 0.41 5.59 -11.28
C LYS A 65 0.69 5.41 -9.80
N PHE A 66 1.57 6.24 -9.26
CA PHE A 66 1.86 6.26 -7.83
C PHE A 66 1.98 7.70 -7.30
N ASN A 67 1.82 7.85 -6.00
CA ASN A 67 2.03 9.09 -5.27
C ASN A 67 2.68 8.77 -3.92
N PRO A 68 3.73 9.49 -3.48
CA PRO A 68 4.39 9.23 -2.20
C PRO A 68 3.47 9.26 -0.98
N ARG A 69 2.33 9.96 -1.06
CA ARG A 69 1.33 10.04 0.01
C ARG A 69 0.24 8.96 -0.09
N PHE A 70 -0.10 8.54 -1.30
CA PHE A 70 -1.28 7.69 -1.55
C PHE A 70 -0.94 6.31 -2.14
N GLY A 71 0.35 5.98 -2.28
CA GLY A 71 0.80 4.77 -2.96
C GLY A 71 0.23 4.70 -4.38
N PHE A 72 -0.32 3.54 -4.75
CA PHE A 72 -0.94 3.32 -6.06
C PHE A 72 -2.39 3.82 -6.20
N GLY A 73 -2.94 4.48 -5.17
CA GLY A 73 -4.30 4.98 -5.15
C GLY A 73 -5.21 4.32 -4.12
N LEU A 74 -6.50 4.66 -4.20
CA LEU A 74 -7.51 4.15 -3.28
C LEU A 74 -7.79 2.67 -3.56
N LEU A 75 -7.92 1.86 -2.51
CA LEU A 75 -8.31 0.47 -2.65
C LEU A 75 -9.64 0.34 -3.39
N ASN A 76 -9.68 -0.40 -4.50
CA ASN A 76 -10.91 -0.70 -5.23
C ASN A 76 -11.35 -2.14 -4.90
N ALA A 77 -12.28 -2.28 -3.94
CA ALA A 77 -12.75 -3.58 -3.48
C ALA A 77 -13.44 -4.40 -4.60
N GLU A 78 -14.19 -3.74 -5.49
CA GLU A 78 -14.87 -4.38 -6.61
C GLU A 78 -13.84 -4.99 -7.59
N ALA A 79 -12.87 -4.19 -8.02
CA ALA A 79 -11.82 -4.64 -8.92
C ALA A 79 -10.92 -5.71 -8.28
N LEU A 80 -10.62 -5.56 -6.98
CA LEU A 80 -9.86 -6.54 -6.21
C LEU A 80 -10.58 -7.90 -6.18
N VAL A 81 -11.87 -7.92 -5.80
CA VAL A 81 -12.67 -9.16 -5.79
C VAL A 81 -12.79 -9.75 -7.19
N ALA A 82 -12.92 -8.91 -8.22
CA ALA A 82 -13.00 -9.36 -9.61
C ALA A 82 -11.73 -10.09 -10.06
N ILE A 83 -10.54 -9.55 -9.78
CA ILE A 83 -9.28 -10.17 -10.21
C ILE A 83 -8.92 -11.41 -9.38
N VAL A 84 -9.24 -11.43 -8.08
CA VAL A 84 -8.82 -12.55 -7.21
C VAL A 84 -9.56 -13.85 -7.49
N LYS A 85 -10.77 -13.80 -8.06
CA LYS A 85 -11.56 -14.99 -8.44
C LYS A 85 -10.81 -15.92 -9.40
N ASN A 86 -10.04 -15.34 -10.31
CA ASN A 86 -9.23 -16.06 -11.30
C ASN A 86 -7.73 -15.77 -11.11
N TRP A 87 -7.29 -15.57 -9.86
CA TRP A 87 -5.89 -15.26 -9.58
C TRP A 87 -4.98 -16.45 -9.85
N THR A 88 -3.89 -16.18 -10.54
CA THR A 88 -2.76 -17.12 -10.62
C THR A 88 -1.71 -16.68 -9.61
N PRO A 89 -1.33 -17.54 -8.64
CA PRO A 89 -0.31 -17.20 -7.66
C PRO A 89 0.97 -16.68 -8.30
N VAL A 90 1.56 -15.65 -7.71
CA VAL A 90 2.80 -15.06 -8.21
C VAL A 90 3.97 -16.05 -8.06
N PRO A 91 4.97 -16.00 -8.96
CA PRO A 91 6.14 -16.86 -8.88
C PRO A 91 6.89 -16.71 -7.55
N GLU A 92 7.76 -17.67 -7.26
CA GLU A 92 8.59 -17.67 -6.05
C GLU A 92 9.38 -16.36 -5.88
N LYS A 93 9.51 -15.92 -4.62
CA LYS A 93 10.23 -14.71 -4.26
C LYS A 93 11.73 -14.96 -4.39
N THR A 94 12.41 -14.08 -5.10
CA THR A 94 13.87 -13.99 -5.14
C THR A 94 14.33 -12.66 -4.57
N VAL A 95 15.59 -12.60 -4.16
CA VAL A 95 16.20 -11.40 -3.58
C VAL A 95 17.60 -11.24 -4.14
N CYS A 96 17.80 -10.19 -4.93
CA CYS A 96 19.10 -9.83 -5.48
C CYS A 96 19.76 -8.72 -4.63
N LEU A 97 21.03 -8.90 -4.28
CA LEU A 97 21.83 -7.90 -3.57
C LEU A 97 22.73 -7.19 -4.57
N VAL A 98 22.65 -5.86 -4.61
CA VAL A 98 23.49 -5.01 -5.47
C VAL A 98 24.37 -4.15 -4.58
N GLU A 99 25.68 -4.33 -4.71
CA GLU A 99 26.66 -3.56 -3.94
C GLU A 99 27.28 -2.45 -4.79
N GLU A 100 27.66 -1.37 -4.15
CA GLU A 100 28.46 -0.32 -4.79
C GLU A 100 29.84 -0.88 -5.21
N THR A 101 30.21 -0.68 -6.48
CA THR A 101 31.52 -1.15 -7.00
C THR A 101 32.69 -0.46 -6.30
N LYS A 102 32.51 0.79 -5.86
CA LYS A 102 33.54 1.60 -5.20
C LYS A 102 33.11 1.92 -3.78
N ARG A 103 33.27 0.96 -2.86
CA ARG A 103 33.05 1.18 -1.41
C ARG A 103 33.86 2.37 -0.93
N SER A 104 33.22 3.51 -0.78
CA SER A 104 33.91 4.75 -0.41
C SER A 104 33.04 5.59 0.51
N THR A 105 33.66 6.06 1.59
CA THR A 105 33.02 7.02 2.48
C THR A 105 33.05 8.39 1.81
N SER A 106 31.89 8.93 1.49
CA SER A 106 31.75 10.23 0.85
C SER A 106 31.40 11.30 1.89
N SER A 107 32.19 12.36 1.98
CA SER A 107 31.91 13.49 2.87
C SER A 107 30.76 14.34 2.33
N LEU A 108 29.81 14.70 3.19
CA LEU A 108 28.69 15.59 2.88
C LEU A 108 28.82 16.86 3.72
N LYS A 109 28.58 18.02 3.09
CA LYS A 109 28.49 19.32 3.76
C LYS A 109 27.11 19.91 3.53
N SER A 110 26.72 20.85 4.39
CA SER A 110 25.48 21.62 4.26
C SER A 110 25.34 22.23 2.86
N GLY A 111 24.14 22.15 2.30
CA GLY A 111 23.85 22.54 0.91
C GLY A 111 24.42 21.60 -0.17
N GLY A 112 25.13 20.53 0.20
CA GLY A 112 25.79 19.59 -0.70
C GLY A 112 24.93 18.41 -1.12
N SER A 113 25.44 17.65 -2.10
CA SER A 113 24.83 16.40 -2.59
C SER A 113 25.88 15.34 -2.89
N ILE A 114 25.56 14.09 -2.57
CA ILE A 114 26.30 12.90 -2.98
C ILE A 114 25.42 12.11 -3.96
N VAL A 115 25.99 11.74 -5.10
CA VAL A 115 25.35 10.88 -6.10
C VAL A 115 26.14 9.58 -6.18
N ILE A 116 25.45 8.46 -5.95
CA ILE A 116 26.01 7.11 -5.98
C ILE A 116 25.28 6.34 -7.08
N GLU A 117 26.06 5.73 -7.97
CA GLU A 117 25.57 4.88 -9.05
C GLU A 117 25.81 3.41 -8.69
N LEU A 118 24.75 2.61 -8.71
CA LEU A 118 24.81 1.17 -8.48
C LEU A 118 24.42 0.44 -9.77
N GLU A 119 25.36 -0.29 -10.35
CA GLU A 119 25.13 -1.12 -11.52
C GLU A 119 24.50 -2.45 -11.11
N SER A 120 23.30 -2.71 -11.62
CA SER A 120 22.55 -3.93 -11.33
C SER A 120 22.36 -4.74 -12.62
N ASP A 121 22.75 -6.00 -12.61
CA ASP A 121 22.37 -6.99 -13.63
C ASP A 121 21.09 -7.76 -13.23
N GLY A 122 20.49 -7.44 -12.08
CA GLY A 122 19.37 -8.16 -11.50
C GLY A 122 19.71 -9.59 -11.07
N CYS A 123 20.99 -9.89 -10.82
CA CYS A 123 21.51 -11.22 -10.49
C CYS A 123 21.16 -12.24 -11.58
N ILE A 124 21.28 -11.84 -12.84
CA ILE A 124 20.91 -12.66 -14.01
C ILE A 124 21.65 -14.01 -13.98
N ASP A 125 20.95 -15.08 -14.37
CA ASP A 125 21.44 -16.46 -14.42
C ASP A 125 21.86 -17.06 -13.06
N GLN A 126 21.48 -16.43 -11.94
CA GLN A 126 21.70 -16.92 -10.57
C GLN A 126 20.38 -17.37 -9.92
N ASN A 127 20.44 -17.99 -8.74
CA ASN A 127 19.23 -18.39 -7.99
C ASN A 127 18.48 -17.17 -7.44
N GLU A 128 19.21 -16.09 -7.22
CA GLU A 128 18.77 -14.80 -6.68
C GLU A 128 18.18 -13.88 -7.76
N GLU A 129 18.10 -14.32 -9.02
CA GLU A 129 17.67 -13.51 -10.15
C GLU A 129 16.32 -12.83 -9.92
N VAL A 130 16.29 -11.51 -10.14
CA VAL A 130 15.07 -10.70 -10.14
C VAL A 130 14.87 -10.12 -11.53
N GLY A 131 13.77 -10.52 -12.18
CA GLY A 131 13.35 -9.96 -13.47
C GLY A 131 12.26 -8.90 -13.34
N TRP A 132 11.42 -8.99 -12.31
CA TRP A 132 10.32 -8.06 -12.03
C TRP A 132 10.30 -7.68 -10.55
N LEU A 133 10.41 -6.39 -10.28
CA LEU A 133 10.49 -5.84 -8.93
C LEU A 133 9.14 -5.90 -8.17
N GLU A 134 9.23 -6.16 -6.88
CA GLU A 134 8.17 -5.97 -5.88
C GLU A 134 8.59 -4.82 -4.93
N HIS A 135 9.61 -5.08 -4.09
CA HIS A 135 10.13 -4.11 -3.11
C HIS A 135 11.59 -3.79 -3.43
N VAL A 136 12.00 -2.56 -3.14
CA VAL A 136 13.41 -2.14 -3.21
C VAL A 136 13.78 -1.55 -1.87
N GLU A 137 14.81 -2.09 -1.22
CA GLU A 137 15.42 -1.51 -0.04
C GLU A 137 16.75 -0.85 -0.42
N VAL A 138 16.94 0.40 -0.01
CA VAL A 138 18.23 1.08 -0.02
C VAL A 138 18.77 1.03 1.40
N ILE A 139 19.90 0.36 1.57
CA ILE A 139 20.54 0.24 2.87
C ILE A 139 21.86 1.01 2.87
N PHE A 140 22.00 1.94 3.82
CA PHE A 140 23.22 2.70 3.98
C PHE A 140 23.44 3.17 5.42
N THR A 141 24.69 3.52 5.70
CA THR A 141 25.08 4.22 6.93
C THR A 141 25.39 5.68 6.60
N ALA A 142 24.86 6.62 7.38
CA ALA A 142 25.19 8.03 7.24
C ALA A 142 25.33 8.68 8.61
N ASN A 143 26.47 9.33 8.84
CA ASN A 143 26.68 10.18 10.01
C ASN A 143 26.44 11.62 9.57
N TYR A 144 25.61 12.36 10.30
CA TYR A 144 25.33 13.76 9.96
C TYR A 144 24.91 14.55 11.20
N THR A 145 25.40 15.78 11.34
CA THR A 145 25.15 16.61 12.52
C THR A 145 23.68 17.03 12.70
N ASN A 146 22.87 16.93 11.65
CA ASN A 146 21.42 17.18 11.70
C ASN A 146 20.68 16.22 10.77
N ARG A 147 20.28 15.06 11.29
CA ARG A 147 19.68 13.97 10.50
C ARG A 147 18.42 14.39 9.73
N GLY A 148 17.62 15.31 10.26
CA GLY A 148 16.39 15.79 9.61
C GLY A 148 16.62 16.68 8.39
N ALA A 149 17.84 17.19 8.20
CA ALA A 149 18.22 17.96 7.02
C ALA A 149 18.40 17.09 5.77
N LEU A 150 18.71 15.80 5.96
CA LEU A 150 18.97 14.87 4.87
C LEU A 150 17.70 14.54 4.08
N THR A 151 17.85 14.53 2.77
CA THR A 151 16.86 14.01 1.81
C THR A 151 17.52 12.96 0.94
N VAL A 152 16.77 11.93 0.58
CA VAL A 152 17.27 10.82 -0.24
C VAL A 152 16.29 10.50 -1.34
N ASN A 153 16.78 10.51 -2.58
CA ASN A 153 16.05 10.12 -3.76
C ASN A 153 16.73 8.91 -4.40
N LEU A 154 15.94 7.89 -4.76
CA LEU A 154 16.36 6.74 -5.54
C LEU A 154 15.74 6.85 -6.94
N THR A 155 16.54 6.67 -7.98
CA THR A 155 16.06 6.57 -9.37
C THR A 155 16.35 5.19 -9.93
N SER A 156 15.34 4.52 -10.47
CA SER A 156 15.47 3.22 -11.12
C SER A 156 16.06 3.32 -12.53
N PRO A 157 16.58 2.22 -13.10
CA PRO A 157 17.05 2.18 -14.48
C PRO A 157 15.97 2.53 -15.51
N MET A 158 14.70 2.30 -15.18
CA MET A 158 13.56 2.67 -16.04
C MET A 158 13.11 4.13 -15.86
N GLY A 159 13.81 4.92 -15.05
CA GLY A 159 13.59 6.36 -14.89
C GLY A 159 12.64 6.76 -13.76
N THR A 160 12.21 5.84 -12.91
CA THR A 160 11.31 6.14 -11.79
C THR A 160 12.08 6.71 -10.62
N THR A 161 11.86 7.99 -10.29
CA THR A 161 12.45 8.64 -9.12
C THR A 161 11.51 8.62 -7.91
N THR A 162 11.97 8.09 -6.79
CA THR A 162 11.27 8.09 -5.51
C THR A 162 12.07 8.80 -4.43
N GLN A 163 11.43 9.72 -3.72
CA GLN A 163 11.97 10.27 -2.47
C GLN A 163 11.70 9.29 -1.32
N ILE A 164 12.74 8.57 -0.89
CA ILE A 164 12.66 7.57 0.19
C ILE A 164 12.94 8.18 1.58
N LEU A 165 13.56 9.36 1.62
CA LEU A 165 13.70 10.18 2.82
C LEU A 165 13.38 11.63 2.50
N THR A 166 12.37 12.17 3.19
CA THR A 166 12.01 13.58 3.15
C THR A 166 12.73 14.37 4.23
N ALA A 167 12.83 15.69 4.03
CA ALA A 167 13.33 16.58 5.08
C ALA A 167 12.35 16.57 6.25
N ARG A 168 12.88 16.50 7.46
CA ARG A 168 12.11 16.40 8.71
C ARG A 168 12.55 17.54 9.64
N PRO A 169 11.95 18.73 9.55
CA PRO A 169 12.42 19.93 10.27
C PRO A 169 12.49 19.82 11.79
N ARG A 170 11.82 18.82 12.38
CA ARG A 170 11.81 18.56 13.83
C ARG A 170 12.82 17.48 14.27
N ASP A 171 13.49 16.82 13.32
CA ASP A 171 14.51 15.80 13.62
C ASP A 171 15.89 16.46 13.62
N ASN A 172 16.33 16.94 14.78
CA ASN A 172 17.65 17.55 14.98
C ASN A 172 18.69 16.55 15.55
N SER A 173 18.45 15.25 15.40
CA SER A 173 19.34 14.21 15.94
C SER A 173 20.69 14.19 15.21
N THR A 174 21.75 13.89 15.97
CA THR A 174 23.12 13.67 15.48
C THR A 174 23.47 12.20 15.26
N GLU A 175 22.55 11.27 15.58
CA GLU A 175 22.79 9.82 15.52
C GLU A 175 22.92 9.28 14.09
N GLY A 176 22.46 10.04 13.08
CA GLY A 176 22.50 9.60 11.69
C GLY A 176 21.66 8.35 11.43
N PHE A 177 22.14 7.51 10.51
CA PHE A 177 21.59 6.22 10.13
C PHE A 177 22.68 5.16 10.20
N SER A 178 22.38 4.00 10.79
CA SER A 178 23.31 2.87 10.88
C SER A 178 22.70 1.66 10.19
N SER A 179 23.26 1.27 9.03
CA SER A 179 22.73 0.24 8.13
C SER A 179 21.19 0.26 8.03
N TRP A 180 20.63 1.45 7.86
CA TRP A 180 19.19 1.64 7.88
C TRP A 180 18.59 1.28 6.52
N ALA A 181 17.58 0.41 6.51
CA ALA A 181 16.90 -0.01 5.29
C ALA A 181 15.69 0.89 5.00
N PHE A 182 15.82 1.73 3.97
CA PHE A 182 14.70 2.51 3.42
C PHE A 182 14.04 1.73 2.30
N MET A 183 12.74 1.52 2.37
CA MET A 183 12.00 0.71 1.41
C MET A 183 11.14 1.58 0.49
N SER A 184 11.02 1.18 -0.78
CA SER A 184 10.00 1.68 -1.71
C SER A 184 9.31 0.54 -2.47
N VAL A 185 8.09 0.81 -2.89
CA VAL A 185 7.27 -0.03 -3.79
C VAL A 185 6.95 0.69 -5.10
N HIS A 186 7.42 1.91 -5.34
CA HIS A 186 7.00 2.69 -6.51
C HIS A 186 7.52 2.13 -7.85
N THR A 187 8.59 1.35 -7.82
CA THR A 187 9.18 0.66 -8.97
C THR A 187 8.56 -0.71 -9.22
N TRP A 188 7.39 -1.00 -8.62
CA TRP A 188 6.72 -2.29 -8.77
C TRP A 188 6.53 -2.68 -10.23
N GLY A 189 6.95 -3.90 -10.56
CA GLY A 189 6.89 -4.51 -11.89
C GLY A 189 8.01 -4.08 -12.85
N GLU A 190 8.84 -3.10 -12.51
CA GLU A 190 9.97 -2.68 -13.34
C GLU A 190 11.06 -3.76 -13.39
N GLY A 191 11.85 -3.73 -14.47
CA GLY A 191 13.08 -4.52 -14.57
C GLY A 191 14.20 -3.86 -13.75
N PRO A 192 14.96 -4.62 -12.95
CA PRO A 192 16.03 -4.06 -12.12
C PRO A 192 17.36 -3.82 -12.85
N GLN A 193 17.48 -4.21 -14.13
CA GLN A 193 18.73 -4.16 -14.88
C GLN A 193 19.09 -2.73 -15.30
N GLY A 194 20.35 -2.35 -15.07
CA GLY A 194 20.94 -1.07 -15.41
C GLY A 194 21.36 -0.25 -14.19
N THR A 195 21.63 1.03 -14.41
CA THR A 195 22.14 1.94 -13.40
C THR A 195 21.03 2.45 -12.48
N TRP A 196 21.15 2.17 -11.18
CA TRP A 196 20.38 2.82 -10.14
C TRP A 196 21.13 4.05 -9.63
N ILE A 197 20.42 5.15 -9.42
CA ILE A 197 21.02 6.40 -8.97
C ILE A 197 20.46 6.76 -7.59
N LEU A 198 21.30 6.73 -6.57
CA LEU A 198 21.00 7.20 -5.23
C LEU A 198 21.56 8.61 -5.05
N ASN A 199 20.69 9.55 -4.68
CA ASN A 199 21.06 10.95 -4.47
C ASN A 199 20.72 11.36 -3.04
N ILE A 200 21.75 11.60 -2.24
CA ILE A 200 21.66 12.00 -0.83
C ILE A 200 22.06 13.47 -0.74
N GLN A 201 21.17 14.31 -0.21
CA GLN A 201 21.37 15.76 -0.20
C GLN A 201 21.03 16.37 1.14
N ASP A 202 21.73 17.45 1.45
CA ASP A 202 21.30 18.44 2.41
C ASP A 202 20.87 19.70 1.66
N LYS A 203 19.59 20.09 1.78
CA LYS A 203 19.04 21.30 1.15
C LYS A 203 18.98 22.51 2.08
N THR A 204 19.49 22.37 3.29
CA THR A 204 19.57 23.46 4.27
C THR A 204 20.81 24.32 4.02
N SER A 205 20.80 25.52 4.58
CA SER A 205 21.95 26.42 4.58
C SER A 205 22.44 26.56 6.02
N GLY A 206 23.61 26.00 6.32
CA GLY A 206 24.19 26.03 7.66
C GLY A 206 25.63 25.52 7.68
N SER A 207 26.04 24.97 8.82
CA SER A 207 27.39 24.44 9.06
C SER A 207 27.40 22.93 9.27
N GLU A 208 26.28 22.27 8.95
CA GLU A 208 26.12 20.83 9.04
C GLU A 208 27.13 20.10 8.16
N ASN A 209 27.56 18.96 8.65
CA ASN A 209 28.50 18.10 7.94
C ASN A 209 28.36 16.66 8.39
N GLY A 210 28.96 15.77 7.61
CA GLY A 210 29.05 14.37 7.93
C GLY A 210 29.54 13.55 6.75
N SER A 211 29.10 12.30 6.69
CA SER A 211 29.54 11.35 5.68
C SER A 211 28.51 10.26 5.44
N VAL A 212 28.46 9.78 4.21
CA VAL A 212 27.75 8.55 3.83
C VAL A 212 28.79 7.45 3.66
N GLY A 213 28.55 6.31 4.31
CA GLY A 213 29.37 5.10 4.18
C GLY A 213 28.87 4.21 3.04
N GLU A 214 29.08 2.90 3.21
CA GLU A 214 28.68 1.91 2.20
C GLU A 214 27.17 1.91 1.93
N VAL A 215 26.84 1.68 0.66
CA VAL A 215 25.47 1.60 0.15
C VAL A 215 25.28 0.29 -0.60
N TYR A 216 24.14 -0.35 -0.38
CA TYR A 216 23.70 -1.48 -1.19
C TYR A 216 22.18 -1.44 -1.39
N LEU A 217 21.74 -2.01 -2.51
CA LEU A 217 20.33 -2.24 -2.80
C LEU A 217 19.98 -3.69 -2.53
N ARG A 218 18.82 -3.91 -1.91
CA ARG A 218 18.18 -5.21 -1.85
C ARG A 218 16.93 -5.18 -2.70
N LEU A 219 16.96 -5.92 -3.79
CA LEU A 219 15.90 -5.98 -4.78
C LEU A 219 15.09 -7.23 -4.52
N HIS A 220 13.81 -7.06 -4.17
CA HIS A 220 12.87 -8.16 -3.99
C HIS A 220 11.99 -8.28 -5.20
N GLY A 221 11.73 -9.51 -5.65
CA GLY A 221 10.81 -9.70 -6.75
C GLY A 221 10.70 -11.14 -7.19
N THR A 222 10.51 -11.32 -8.49
CA THR A 222 10.32 -12.62 -9.12
C THR A 222 11.23 -12.78 -10.33
N ARG A 223 11.71 -14.01 -10.55
CA ARG A 223 12.45 -14.41 -11.75
C ARG A 223 11.58 -14.63 -12.99
N LYS A 224 10.26 -14.78 -12.83
CA LYS A 224 9.31 -14.99 -13.94
C LYS A 224 8.22 -13.94 -13.88
N THR A 225 7.68 -13.53 -15.02
CA THR A 225 6.59 -12.54 -15.04
C THR A 225 5.37 -13.08 -14.31
N PRO A 226 4.85 -12.39 -13.28
CA PRO A 226 3.54 -12.67 -12.73
C PRO A 226 2.44 -12.58 -13.79
N GLU A 227 1.47 -13.49 -13.77
CA GLU A 227 0.46 -13.63 -14.84
C GLU A 227 -0.31 -12.32 -15.11
N HIS A 228 -0.76 -11.65 -14.05
CA HIS A 228 -1.51 -10.40 -14.15
C HIS A 228 -0.71 -9.27 -14.80
N MET A 229 0.64 -9.34 -14.78
CA MET A 229 1.53 -8.31 -15.35
C MET A 229 2.00 -8.59 -16.78
N ARG A 230 1.55 -9.69 -17.41
CA ARG A 230 1.88 -9.99 -18.81
C ARG A 230 1.35 -8.94 -19.78
N SER A 231 0.25 -8.28 -19.41
CA SER A 231 -0.29 -7.13 -20.13
C SER A 231 -0.07 -5.86 -19.33
N ASN A 232 -0.03 -4.71 -20.01
CA ASN A 232 0.01 -3.44 -19.33
C ASN A 232 -1.31 -3.19 -18.61
N ARG A 233 -1.22 -2.63 -17.40
CA ARG A 233 -2.39 -2.22 -16.63
C ARG A 233 -3.18 -1.15 -17.38
N THR A 234 -4.48 -1.38 -17.54
CA THR A 234 -5.41 -0.40 -18.10
C THR A 234 -6.20 0.28 -16.98
N TYR A 235 -6.14 1.61 -16.92
CA TYR A 235 -7.00 2.39 -16.02
C TYR A 235 -8.38 2.58 -16.67
N SER A 236 -9.45 2.43 -15.87
CA SER A 236 -10.81 2.61 -16.40
C SER A 236 -11.08 4.07 -16.78
N GLU A 237 -11.84 4.31 -17.85
CA GLU A 237 -12.15 5.67 -18.34
C GLU A 237 -12.91 6.55 -17.33
N ARG A 238 -13.57 5.93 -16.32
CA ARG A 238 -14.27 6.66 -15.24
C ARG A 238 -13.34 7.67 -14.53
N VAL A 239 -12.03 7.42 -14.56
CA VAL A 239 -10.97 8.25 -13.99
C VAL A 239 -10.81 9.62 -14.66
N MET A 240 -11.30 9.83 -15.90
CA MET A 240 -11.04 11.07 -16.66
C MET A 240 -12.14 12.15 -16.61
N ARG A 241 -13.27 11.93 -15.92
CA ARG A 241 -14.31 12.98 -15.85
C ARG A 241 -14.23 13.72 -14.51
N PRO A 242 -13.84 15.02 -14.49
CA PRO A 242 -14.21 15.88 -13.38
C PRO A 242 -15.73 15.90 -13.32
N SER A 243 -16.30 15.44 -12.21
CA SER A 243 -17.75 15.51 -11.99
C SER A 243 -18.18 16.98 -12.03
N ARG A 244 -18.75 17.42 -13.16
CA ARG A 244 -19.52 18.67 -13.22
C ARG A 244 -20.82 18.42 -12.46
N VAL A 245 -20.89 18.90 -11.23
CA VAL A 245 -22.16 19.07 -10.52
C VAL A 245 -22.84 20.30 -11.12
N THR A 246 -23.69 20.10 -12.13
CA THR A 246 -24.70 21.09 -12.52
C THR A 246 -25.99 20.72 -11.80
N GLY A 247 -26.31 21.47 -10.75
CA GLY A 247 -27.61 21.37 -10.09
C GLY A 247 -28.67 22.16 -10.83
N THR A 248 -29.86 21.57 -10.96
CA THR A 248 -31.16 22.23 -10.81
C THR A 248 -32.26 21.16 -10.65
N GLU A 249 -33.23 21.48 -9.78
CA GLU A 249 -34.56 20.88 -9.57
C GLU A 249 -34.70 19.68 -8.61
N ASP A 250 -34.80 20.07 -7.33
CA ASP A 250 -35.91 19.82 -6.40
C ASP A 250 -36.70 18.51 -6.51
N ASN A 251 -36.24 17.53 -5.74
CA ASN A 251 -37.05 16.53 -5.04
C ASN A 251 -36.21 16.09 -3.84
N SER A 252 -36.37 16.77 -2.70
CA SER A 252 -35.55 16.62 -1.48
C SER A 252 -35.13 15.18 -1.16
N PRO A 253 -33.88 14.77 -1.45
CA PRO A 253 -33.32 13.51 -0.98
C PRO A 253 -32.61 13.75 0.35
N LEU A 254 -32.69 12.76 1.26
CA LEU A 254 -31.93 12.73 2.51
C LEU A 254 -30.43 12.95 2.22
N THR A 255 -29.87 14.06 2.70
CA THR A 255 -28.44 14.38 2.53
C THR A 255 -27.58 13.65 3.57
N SER A 256 -26.36 13.27 3.17
CA SER A 256 -25.34 12.56 3.99
C SER A 256 -24.97 13.28 5.29
N GLU A 257 -25.27 14.57 5.41
CA GLU A 257 -25.06 15.38 6.62
C GLU A 257 -26.05 15.05 7.75
N ASN A 258 -27.28 14.65 7.42
CA ASN A 258 -28.30 14.30 8.40
C ASN A 258 -28.12 12.88 8.96
N LEU A 259 -27.31 12.03 8.32
CA LEU A 259 -27.06 10.65 8.74
C LEU A 259 -25.90 10.55 9.73
N LYS A 260 -24.90 11.43 9.62
CA LYS A 260 -23.73 11.48 10.51
C LYS A 260 -24.04 12.03 11.91
N SER A 261 -25.16 12.73 12.08
CA SER A 261 -25.61 13.29 13.36
C SER A 261 -26.55 12.37 14.14
N LEU A 262 -26.89 11.20 13.58
CA LEU A 262 -27.77 10.23 14.24
C LEU A 262 -27.00 9.42 15.29
N THR A 263 -27.61 9.29 16.46
CA THR A 263 -27.13 8.39 17.51
C THR A 263 -27.33 6.93 17.08
N TRP A 264 -26.52 6.03 17.63
CA TRP A 264 -26.59 4.59 17.36
C TRP A 264 -28.02 4.04 17.49
N GLU A 265 -28.75 4.41 18.54
CA GLU A 265 -30.14 3.94 18.75
C GLU A 265 -31.11 4.38 17.64
N LYS A 266 -30.96 5.60 17.12
CA LYS A 266 -31.81 6.11 16.03
C LYS A 266 -31.45 5.47 14.68
N LEU A 267 -30.17 5.14 14.48
CA LEU A 267 -29.72 4.39 13.31
C LEU A 267 -30.21 2.95 13.36
N LYS A 268 -30.14 2.32 14.54
CA LYS A 268 -30.65 0.98 14.79
C LYS A 268 -32.16 0.88 14.50
N GLU A 269 -33.00 1.79 15.00
CA GLU A 269 -34.44 1.79 14.68
C GLU A 269 -34.72 1.91 13.18
N LYS A 270 -33.96 2.73 12.46
CA LYS A 270 -34.10 2.92 11.00
C LYS A 270 -33.65 1.71 10.19
N LEU A 271 -32.55 1.07 10.60
CA LEU A 271 -32.02 -0.15 9.99
C LEU A 271 -32.95 -1.34 10.20
N LEU A 272 -33.64 -1.38 11.35
CA LEU A 272 -34.42 -2.55 11.75
C LEU A 272 -35.85 -2.60 11.20
N GLN A 273 -36.45 -1.49 10.74
CA GLN A 273 -37.84 -1.43 10.21
C GLN A 273 -38.85 -2.36 10.95
N GLY A 274 -38.76 -2.47 12.28
CA GLY A 274 -39.63 -3.32 13.10
C GLY A 274 -39.34 -4.84 13.09
N SER A 275 -38.24 -5.29 12.51
CA SER A 275 -37.79 -6.69 12.47
C SER A 275 -36.78 -6.99 13.58
N SER A 276 -36.87 -8.18 14.20
CA SER A 276 -35.91 -8.63 15.22
C SER A 276 -34.66 -9.22 14.56
N VAL A 277 -33.62 -8.41 14.38
CA VAL A 277 -32.28 -8.86 14.00
C VAL A 277 -31.42 -8.92 15.26
N SER A 278 -30.90 -10.11 15.58
CA SER A 278 -30.04 -10.35 16.75
C SER A 278 -28.54 -10.44 16.39
N SER A 279 -28.19 -10.34 15.11
CA SER A 279 -26.83 -10.55 14.61
C SER A 279 -26.51 -9.69 13.38
N LEU A 280 -25.23 -9.29 13.23
CA LEU A 280 -24.71 -8.62 12.04
C LEU A 280 -24.92 -9.37 10.71
N SER A 281 -25.25 -10.66 10.78
CA SER A 281 -25.55 -11.49 9.60
C SER A 281 -26.81 -11.07 8.86
N ASP A 282 -27.71 -10.34 9.52
CA ASP A 282 -29.05 -10.09 8.99
C ASP A 282 -29.15 -8.71 8.32
N LEU A 283 -28.04 -7.95 8.28
CA LEU A 283 -27.94 -6.64 7.63
C LEU A 283 -27.73 -6.79 6.12
N THR A 284 -28.41 -5.95 5.34
CA THR A 284 -28.22 -5.86 3.89
C THR A 284 -26.95 -5.09 3.53
N LEU A 285 -26.53 -5.15 2.26
CA LEU A 285 -25.37 -4.36 1.80
C LEU A 285 -25.58 -2.85 1.93
N ALA A 286 -26.81 -2.38 1.71
CA ALA A 286 -27.16 -0.97 1.88
C ALA A 286 -27.06 -0.52 3.36
N ASP A 287 -27.37 -1.42 4.30
CA ASP A 287 -27.25 -1.16 5.74
C ASP A 287 -25.79 -1.03 6.16
N LEU A 288 -24.92 -1.87 5.60
CA LEU A 288 -23.48 -1.83 5.86
C LEU A 288 -22.81 -0.59 5.28
N ASP A 289 -23.18 -0.18 4.07
CA ASP A 289 -22.70 1.06 3.45
C ASP A 289 -23.12 2.27 4.30
N LEU A 290 -24.36 2.30 4.78
CA LEU A 290 -24.83 3.34 5.69
C LEU A 290 -24.04 3.39 7.00
N LEU A 291 -23.71 2.24 7.59
CA LEU A 291 -22.90 2.16 8.83
C LEU A 291 -21.45 2.63 8.61
N MET A 292 -20.89 2.39 7.43
CA MET A 292 -19.56 2.89 7.05
C MET A 292 -19.58 4.41 6.83
N GLU A 293 -20.57 4.93 6.10
CA GLU A 293 -20.71 6.36 5.83
C GLU A 293 -20.96 7.20 7.09
N THR A 294 -21.64 6.61 8.08
CA THR A 294 -21.93 7.24 9.38
C THR A 294 -20.86 6.98 10.44
N GLY A 295 -19.87 6.12 10.17
CA GLY A 295 -18.81 5.76 11.12
C GLY A 295 -19.29 4.92 12.31
N GLN A 296 -20.50 4.34 12.24
CA GLN A 296 -21.12 3.58 13.33
C GLN A 296 -20.86 2.06 13.22
N LEU A 297 -20.10 1.61 12.22
CA LEU A 297 -19.79 0.19 12.02
C LEU A 297 -19.17 -0.48 13.26
N SER A 298 -18.26 0.21 13.96
CA SER A 298 -17.64 -0.33 15.19
C SER A 298 -18.66 -0.53 16.32
N ASN A 299 -19.61 0.40 16.46
CA ASN A 299 -20.67 0.31 17.47
C ASN A 299 -21.67 -0.79 17.12
N ALA A 300 -21.98 -0.98 15.84
CA ALA A 300 -22.81 -2.10 15.39
C ALA A 300 -22.17 -3.46 15.73
N ILE A 301 -20.84 -3.58 15.54
CA ILE A 301 -20.11 -4.80 15.85
C ILE A 301 -20.12 -5.13 17.34
N GLN A 302 -19.90 -4.13 18.20
CA GLN A 302 -19.89 -4.35 19.65
C GLN A 302 -21.27 -4.71 20.21
N ASN A 303 -22.35 -4.15 19.64
CA ASN A 303 -23.70 -4.30 20.19
C ASN A 303 -24.53 -5.43 19.54
N MET A 304 -24.03 -6.06 18.48
CA MET A 304 -24.72 -7.15 17.75
C MET A 304 -23.89 -8.44 17.67
N ALA A 305 -22.79 -8.53 18.43
CA ALA A 305 -22.07 -9.78 18.65
C ALA A 305 -22.82 -10.63 19.69
N PRO A 306 -22.91 -11.97 19.53
CA PRO A 306 -23.43 -12.82 20.58
C PRO A 306 -22.53 -12.75 21.82
N GLU A 307 -23.12 -12.62 23.01
CA GLU A 307 -22.35 -12.74 24.25
C GLU A 307 -21.67 -14.12 24.30
N GLU A 308 -20.35 -14.16 24.22
CA GLU A 308 -19.60 -15.37 24.53
C GLU A 308 -19.82 -15.66 26.02
N GLY A 309 -20.52 -16.77 26.28
CA GLY A 309 -20.79 -17.26 27.62
C GLY A 309 -19.48 -17.43 28.39
N ASN A 310 -19.35 -16.60 29.42
CA ASN A 310 -18.28 -16.66 30.42
C ASN A 310 -18.43 -17.96 31.22
N ASN A 311 -17.71 -19.01 30.84
CA ASN A 311 -17.57 -20.19 31.69
C ASN A 311 -16.32 -20.99 31.32
N HIS A 312 -15.15 -20.59 31.80
CA HIS A 312 -14.04 -21.49 32.13
C HIS A 312 -13.34 -20.91 33.36
N GLN A 313 -13.83 -21.34 34.52
CA GLN A 313 -13.10 -21.31 35.79
C GLN A 313 -11.83 -22.16 35.59
N MET A 314 -10.65 -21.55 35.65
CA MET A 314 -9.40 -22.30 35.85
C MET A 314 -9.33 -22.65 37.33
N ASP A 315 -9.56 -23.92 37.65
CA ASP A 315 -9.12 -24.51 38.90
C ASP A 315 -7.58 -24.55 38.89
N LEU A 316 -7.00 -24.00 39.96
CA LEU A 316 -5.61 -24.16 40.34
C LEU A 316 -5.50 -25.44 41.17
N ASP A 317 -4.72 -26.40 40.68
CA ASP A 317 -3.88 -27.32 41.46
C ASP A 317 -2.77 -27.90 40.55
#